data_AF-A0A9D5KBA2-F1
#
_entry.id   AF-A0A9D5KBA2-F1
#
_cell.length_a   1.000
_cell.length_b   1.000
_cell.length_c   1.000
_cell.angle_alpha   90.00
_cell.angle_beta   90.00
_cell.angle_gamma   90.00
#
_symmetry.space_group_name_H-M   'P 1'
#
loop_
_entity.id
_entity.type
_entity.pdbx_description
1 polymer ?
#
loop_
_entity_poly.entity_id
_entity_poly.type
_entity_poly.pdbx_seq_one_letter_code
_entity_poly.pdbx_strand_id
1 'polypeptide(L)'
;MIFWILPLLFLQTDSINEIDTDEFDLAKIEALADTLFSLGEYDAAALEYKRLLYYSTEMQGRYIDSVSGTPEGFCETFRGLKLALALYRNGEFDEADSIIYELDGPTARIVRAVLLIEEDNPYLAALAIDSTTREVMGARAYKLRGWAYFEAHDFWNAAREFSKAGKDSLGLLVGDLSDVKLKNPRTARWLSLIPGWGETYAGKPLFGLWALLVNAGDTYLIVDGIIDKRYLDAFLVYTFLWQRFYAGSMTNASQFAYEWNERKLTEVMDPIREEFGESKDLTLDLQTLHELYRIESTVRD
;
A
#
# COMPACT_ATOMS: atom_id res chain seq x y z
N MET A 1 72.99 25.44 56.62
CA MET A 1 74.15 24.82 55.96
C MET A 1 73.66 23.54 55.28
N ILE A 2 73.78 23.46 53.94
CA ILE A 2 73.74 22.26 53.05
C ILE A 2 72.36 21.60 52.89
N PHE A 3 71.60 21.83 51.79
CA PHE A 3 71.69 21.33 50.39
C PHE A 3 71.45 19.81 50.19
N TRP A 4 70.28 19.51 49.58
CA TRP A 4 69.88 18.41 48.66
C TRP A 4 70.06 16.94 49.05
N ILE A 5 68.99 16.15 48.84
CA ILE A 5 68.90 15.05 47.86
C ILE A 5 67.40 14.71 47.65
N LEU A 6 67.00 14.72 46.39
CA LEU A 6 65.73 14.25 45.85
C LEU A 6 65.93 12.78 45.44
N PRO A 7 64.95 11.89 45.66
CA PRO A 7 64.77 10.81 44.70
C PRO A 7 63.35 10.74 44.14
N LEU A 8 63.31 10.49 42.84
CA LEU A 8 62.20 10.05 42.01
C LEU A 8 61.24 9.11 42.76
N LEU A 9 59.96 9.47 42.74
CA LEU A 9 58.87 8.50 42.82
C LEU A 9 58.16 8.53 41.45
N PHE A 10 58.62 7.64 40.58
CA PHE A 10 57.82 7.10 39.49
C PHE A 10 56.65 6.35 40.14
N LEU A 11 55.47 6.96 40.18
CA LEU A 11 54.23 6.22 40.41
C LEU A 11 53.72 5.80 39.04
N GLN A 12 53.68 4.49 38.88
CA GLN A 12 52.98 3.71 37.87
C GLN A 12 51.73 4.41 37.34
N THR A 13 51.73 4.67 36.04
CA THR A 13 50.52 4.69 35.23
C THR A 13 50.02 3.25 35.11
N ASP A 14 49.25 2.79 36.10
CA ASP A 14 48.49 1.55 35.96
C ASP A 14 47.35 1.81 34.97
N SER A 15 47.57 1.30 33.75
CA SER A 15 46.59 0.80 32.79
C SER A 15 45.16 1.33 32.88
N ILE A 16 44.85 2.35 32.08
CA ILE A 16 43.50 2.61 31.55
C ILE A 16 43.30 1.76 30.29
N ASN A 17 43.55 0.45 30.38
CA ASN A 17 43.33 -0.49 29.29
C ASN A 17 42.59 -1.70 29.86
N GLU A 18 41.63 -2.20 29.09
CA GLU A 18 40.59 -3.19 29.44
C GLU A 18 39.36 -2.61 30.17
N ILE A 19 38.64 -1.72 29.47
CA ILE A 19 37.19 -1.95 29.40
C ILE A 19 37.06 -3.22 28.58
N ASP A 20 36.72 -4.31 29.26
CA ASP A 20 36.26 -5.56 28.68
C ASP A 20 35.02 -5.20 27.84
N THR A 21 35.23 -4.93 26.55
CA THR A 21 34.13 -4.81 25.60
C THR A 21 33.56 -6.20 25.47
N ASP A 22 32.61 -6.54 26.35
CA ASP A 22 31.65 -7.61 26.14
C ASP A 22 31.33 -7.61 24.65
N GLU A 23 31.71 -8.70 23.98
CA GLU A 23 31.43 -8.94 22.58
C GLU A 23 29.95 -8.63 22.35
N PHE A 24 29.67 -7.50 21.72
CA PHE A 24 28.33 -6.96 21.61
C PHE A 24 27.53 -7.95 20.76
N ASP A 25 26.76 -8.80 21.44
CA ASP A 25 26.17 -9.99 20.83
C ASP A 25 25.01 -9.57 19.93
N LEU A 26 25.32 -9.29 18.66
CA LEU A 26 24.36 -8.84 17.64
C LEU A 26 23.17 -9.80 17.53
N ALA A 27 23.38 -11.10 17.80
CA ALA A 27 22.32 -12.09 17.78
C ALA A 27 21.31 -11.88 18.93
N LYS A 28 21.75 -11.42 20.10
CA LYS A 28 20.84 -11.06 21.19
C LYS A 28 20.01 -9.82 20.87
N ILE A 29 20.60 -8.82 20.22
CA ILE A 29 19.88 -7.61 19.79
C ILE A 29 18.83 -7.97 18.74
N GLU A 30 19.21 -8.77 17.75
CA GLU A 30 18.28 -9.23 16.72
C GLU A 30 17.14 -10.06 17.32
N ALA A 31 17.43 -11.00 18.23
CA ALA A 31 16.41 -11.78 18.91
C ALA A 31 15.47 -10.92 19.77
N LEU A 32 15.99 -9.88 20.44
CA LEU A 32 15.19 -8.91 21.19
C LEU A 32 14.28 -8.12 20.24
N ALA A 33 14.81 -7.60 19.15
CA ALA A 33 14.05 -6.85 18.15
C ALA A 33 12.92 -7.69 17.54
N ASP A 34 13.23 -8.93 17.14
CA ASP A 34 12.24 -9.88 16.61
C ASP A 34 11.14 -10.20 17.65
N THR A 35 11.52 -10.32 18.92
CA THR A 35 10.55 -10.54 20.01
C THR A 35 9.64 -9.32 20.19
N LEU A 36 10.19 -8.11 20.25
CA LEU A 36 9.43 -6.86 20.36
C LEU A 36 8.46 -6.70 19.18
N PHE A 37 8.92 -6.99 17.96
CA PHE A 37 8.08 -6.96 16.77
C PHE A 37 6.91 -7.94 16.89
N SER A 38 7.17 -9.17 17.34
CA SER A 38 6.13 -10.20 17.51
C SER A 38 5.08 -9.84 18.57
N LEU A 39 5.45 -9.01 19.55
CA LEU A 39 4.57 -8.47 20.58
C LEU A 39 3.77 -7.23 20.12
N GLY A 40 4.05 -6.71 18.92
CA GLY A 40 3.44 -5.48 18.40
C GLY A 40 4.07 -4.19 18.91
N GLU A 41 5.20 -4.27 19.63
CA GLU A 41 5.96 -3.12 20.14
C GLU A 41 6.87 -2.57 19.03
N TYR A 42 6.27 -2.08 17.94
CA TYR A 42 6.97 -1.77 16.69
C TYR A 42 7.98 -0.62 16.81
N ASP A 43 7.69 0.41 17.60
CA ASP A 43 8.65 1.50 17.89
C ASP A 43 9.92 0.97 18.56
N ALA A 44 9.76 0.15 19.61
CA ALA A 44 10.89 -0.46 20.31
C ALA A 44 11.65 -1.45 19.42
N ALA A 45 10.94 -2.24 18.60
CA ALA A 45 11.55 -3.13 17.63
C ALA A 45 12.38 -2.35 16.58
N ALA A 46 11.83 -1.25 16.03
CA ALA A 46 12.52 -0.39 15.09
C ALA A 46 13.79 0.21 15.72
N LEU A 47 13.74 0.65 16.98
CA LEU A 47 14.92 1.14 17.70
C LEU A 47 16.01 0.07 17.82
N GLU A 48 15.67 -1.16 18.18
CA GLU A 48 16.63 -2.25 18.28
C GLU A 48 17.17 -2.69 16.91
N TYR A 49 16.36 -2.64 15.83
CA TYR A 49 16.86 -2.85 14.47
C TYR A 49 17.79 -1.73 13.99
N LYS A 50 17.49 -0.45 14.31
CA LYS A 50 18.41 0.68 14.03
C LYS A 50 19.74 0.48 14.76
N ARG A 51 19.68 0.05 16.02
CA ARG A 51 20.87 -0.29 16.82
C ARG A 51 21.67 -1.44 16.20
N LEU A 52 20.99 -2.50 15.75
CA LEU A 52 21.60 -3.64 15.09
C LEU A 52 22.37 -3.23 13.82
N LEU A 53 21.76 -2.38 12.98
CA LEU A 53 22.38 -1.86 11.77
C LEU A 53 23.58 -0.97 12.09
N TYR A 54 23.45 -0.05 13.06
CA TYR A 54 24.53 0.83 13.48
C TYR A 54 25.79 0.06 13.87
N TYR A 55 25.63 -0.95 14.74
CA TYR A 55 26.77 -1.77 15.18
C TYR A 55 27.29 -2.70 14.10
N SER A 56 26.46 -3.21 13.18
CA SER A 56 26.97 -4.05 12.09
C SER A 56 27.83 -3.25 11.09
N THR A 57 27.42 -2.03 10.78
CA THR A 57 28.14 -1.14 9.84
C THR A 57 29.41 -0.57 10.47
N GLU A 58 29.36 -0.17 11.75
CA GLU A 58 30.52 0.35 12.49
C GLU A 58 31.59 -0.73 12.72
N MET A 59 31.19 -1.96 13.11
CA MET A 59 32.15 -3.07 13.29
C MET A 59 32.80 -3.52 11.98
N GLN A 60 32.15 -3.31 10.83
CA GLN A 60 32.69 -3.70 9.52
C GLN A 60 33.49 -2.60 8.81
N GLY A 61 33.52 -1.37 9.34
CA GLY A 61 34.26 -0.25 8.74
C GLY A 61 33.85 0.10 7.31
N ARG A 62 32.69 -0.39 6.84
CA ARG A 62 32.16 -0.14 5.50
C ARG A 62 30.99 0.82 5.64
N TYR A 63 31.15 2.02 5.10
CA TYR A 63 30.00 2.81 4.66
C TYR A 63 29.19 1.94 3.69
N ILE A 64 27.86 2.09 3.65
CA ILE A 64 26.91 1.30 2.83
C ILE A 64 27.22 1.49 1.32
N ASP A 65 28.34 0.95 0.86
CA ASP A 65 28.53 0.51 -0.52
C ASP A 65 27.96 -0.90 -0.52
N SER A 66 26.66 -0.95 -0.77
CA SER A 66 25.87 -2.15 -0.98
C SER A 66 26.48 -2.96 -2.13
N VAL A 67 27.51 -3.77 -1.85
CA VAL A 67 27.96 -4.81 -2.77
C VAL A 67 26.92 -5.91 -2.68
N SER A 68 25.82 -5.68 -3.39
CA SER A 68 24.77 -6.65 -3.66
C SER A 68 25.43 -7.89 -4.27
N GLY A 69 25.55 -8.96 -3.47
CA GLY A 69 26.21 -10.21 -3.89
C GLY A 69 27.22 -10.80 -2.92
N THR A 70 27.53 -10.13 -1.80
CA THR A 70 28.27 -10.77 -0.69
C THR A 70 27.31 -11.30 0.38
N PRO A 71 27.65 -12.39 1.10
CA PRO A 71 26.84 -12.88 2.22
C PRO A 71 26.58 -11.80 3.29
N GLU A 72 27.56 -10.93 3.55
CA GLU A 72 27.45 -9.84 4.52
C GLU A 72 26.46 -8.76 4.06
N GLY A 73 26.56 -8.30 2.80
CA GLY A 73 25.62 -7.31 2.25
C GLY A 73 24.19 -7.84 2.16
N PHE A 74 24.03 -9.15 1.98
CA PHE A 74 22.72 -9.80 2.01
C PHE A 74 22.10 -9.80 3.42
N CYS A 75 22.91 -10.06 4.46
CA CYS A 75 22.46 -9.96 5.86
C CYS A 75 22.05 -8.52 6.23
N GLU A 76 22.77 -7.51 5.75
CA GLU A 76 22.41 -6.10 5.98
C GLU A 76 21.10 -5.71 5.30
N THR A 77 20.89 -6.16 4.05
CA THR A 77 19.62 -5.94 3.34
C THR A 77 18.45 -6.53 4.12
N PHE A 78 18.61 -7.72 4.68
CA PHE A 78 17.57 -8.37 5.47
C PHE A 78 17.23 -7.59 6.75
N ARG A 79 18.24 -7.11 7.47
CA ARG A 79 18.06 -6.26 8.65
C ARG A 79 17.40 -4.93 8.30
N GLY A 80 17.77 -4.34 7.16
CA GLY A 80 17.12 -3.15 6.61
C GLY A 80 15.64 -3.38 6.34
N LEU A 81 15.27 -4.53 5.77
CA LEU A 81 13.86 -4.89 5.54
C LEU A 81 13.09 -5.11 6.85
N LYS A 82 13.71 -5.73 7.87
CA LYS A 82 13.10 -5.86 9.20
C LYS A 82 12.82 -4.49 9.83
N LEU A 83 13.79 -3.57 9.74
CA LEU A 83 13.62 -2.19 10.21
C LEU A 83 12.49 -1.48 9.47
N ALA A 84 12.52 -1.50 8.13
CA ALA A 84 11.50 -0.84 7.33
C ALA A 84 10.09 -1.38 7.65
N LEU A 85 9.96 -2.70 7.84
CA LEU A 85 8.68 -3.29 8.23
C LEU A 85 8.24 -2.82 9.62
N ALA A 86 9.14 -2.73 10.60
CA ALA A 86 8.81 -2.21 11.93
C ALA A 86 8.36 -0.74 11.88
N LEU A 87 9.08 0.11 11.15
CA LEU A 87 8.72 1.52 10.94
C LEU A 87 7.37 1.68 10.24
N TYR A 88 7.13 0.88 9.20
CA TYR A 88 5.86 0.85 8.49
C TYR A 88 4.70 0.51 9.43
N ARG A 89 4.84 -0.53 10.25
CA ARG A 89 3.82 -0.94 11.23
C ARG A 89 3.65 0.08 12.37
N ASN A 90 4.68 0.89 12.65
CA ASN A 90 4.61 2.02 13.58
C ASN A 90 3.95 3.28 12.98
N GLY A 91 3.67 3.29 11.66
CA GLY A 91 3.11 4.44 10.95
C GLY A 91 4.15 5.46 10.47
N GLU A 92 5.44 5.13 10.53
CA GLU A 92 6.54 5.95 10.03
C GLU A 92 6.83 5.65 8.54
N PHE A 93 5.82 5.85 7.70
CA PHE A 93 5.82 5.44 6.29
C PHE A 93 6.96 6.07 5.47
N ASP A 94 7.23 7.37 5.64
CA ASP A 94 8.26 8.08 4.88
C ASP A 94 9.68 7.50 5.12
N GLU A 95 10.01 7.14 6.37
CA GLU A 95 11.31 6.54 6.70
C GLU A 95 11.39 5.10 6.20
N ALA A 96 10.31 4.31 6.37
CA ALA A 96 10.22 2.95 5.86
C ALA A 96 10.41 2.90 4.34
N ASP A 97 9.73 3.78 3.60
CA ASP A 97 9.81 3.87 2.14
C ASP A 97 11.20 4.27 1.68
N SER A 98 11.85 5.23 2.35
CA SER A 98 13.22 5.62 2.04
C SER A 98 14.17 4.43 2.13
N ILE A 99 14.08 3.65 3.22
CA ILE A 99 14.90 2.45 3.41
C ILE A 99 14.60 1.43 2.31
N ILE A 100 13.33 1.13 2.04
CA ILE A 100 12.95 0.14 1.01
C ILE A 100 13.42 0.58 -0.39
N TYR A 101 13.44 1.88 -0.68
CA TYR A 101 13.93 2.41 -1.95
C TYR A 101 15.44 2.27 -2.13
N GLU A 102 16.20 2.40 -1.04
CA GLU A 102 17.65 2.22 -1.03
C GLU A 102 18.04 0.73 -1.14
N LEU A 103 17.18 -0.16 -0.63
CA LEU A 103 17.38 -1.60 -0.74
C LEU A 103 17.02 -2.11 -2.14
N ASP A 104 17.98 -2.73 -2.83
CA ASP A 104 17.73 -3.40 -4.10
C ASP A 104 17.69 -4.92 -3.94
N GLY A 105 16.87 -5.55 -4.78
CA GLY A 105 16.77 -7.00 -4.85
C GLY A 105 15.33 -7.52 -4.94
N PRO A 106 15.14 -8.75 -5.43
CA PRO A 106 13.84 -9.42 -5.48
C PRO A 106 13.06 -9.40 -4.16
N THR A 107 13.69 -9.64 -3.01
CA THR A 107 12.98 -9.63 -1.71
C THR A 107 12.47 -8.23 -1.37
N ALA A 108 13.30 -7.20 -1.51
CA ALA A 108 12.91 -5.81 -1.25
C ALA A 108 11.74 -5.37 -2.14
N ARG A 109 11.74 -5.78 -3.41
CA ARG A 109 10.65 -5.50 -4.35
C ARG A 109 9.35 -6.24 -4.03
N ILE A 110 9.43 -7.48 -3.54
CA ILE A 110 8.26 -8.21 -3.03
C ILE A 110 7.68 -7.52 -1.79
N VAL A 111 8.53 -7.16 -0.83
CA VAL A 111 8.13 -6.41 0.38
C VAL A 111 7.42 -5.12 -0.02
N ARG A 112 8.04 -4.33 -0.88
CA ARG A 112 7.47 -3.09 -1.41
C ARG A 112 6.11 -3.32 -2.07
N ALA A 113 5.98 -4.36 -2.89
CA ALA A 113 4.73 -4.67 -3.56
C ALA A 113 3.62 -5.02 -2.56
N VAL A 114 3.91 -5.77 -1.50
CA VAL A 114 2.91 -6.07 -0.45
C VAL A 114 2.48 -4.78 0.25
N LEU A 115 3.42 -3.94 0.68
CA LEU A 115 3.11 -2.68 1.36
C LEU A 115 2.28 -1.74 0.47
N LEU A 116 2.62 -1.63 -0.82
CA LEU A 116 1.84 -0.84 -1.78
C LEU A 116 0.42 -1.37 -1.97
N ILE A 117 0.17 -2.67 -1.83
CA ILE A 117 -1.21 -3.21 -1.82
C ILE A 117 -1.93 -2.78 -0.54
N GLU A 118 -1.27 -2.86 0.62
CA GLU A 118 -1.84 -2.43 1.91
C GLU A 118 -2.19 -0.92 1.92
N GLU A 119 -1.46 -0.09 1.17
CA GLU A 119 -1.71 1.34 0.99
C GLU A 119 -2.79 1.71 -0.04
N ASP A 120 -3.47 0.72 -0.63
CA ASP A 120 -4.41 0.94 -1.74
C ASP A 120 -3.73 1.54 -3.00
N ASN A 121 -2.46 1.19 -3.22
CA ASN A 121 -1.67 1.50 -4.42
C ASN A 121 -1.36 0.25 -5.30
N PRO A 122 -2.34 -0.59 -5.64
CA PRO A 122 -2.11 -1.92 -6.22
C PRO A 122 -1.48 -1.90 -7.61
N TYR A 123 -1.68 -0.84 -8.40
CA TYR A 123 -1.02 -0.72 -9.70
C TYR A 123 0.50 -0.51 -9.56
N LEU A 124 0.94 0.29 -8.58
CA LEU A 124 2.36 0.49 -8.30
C LEU A 124 2.99 -0.79 -7.74
N ALA A 125 2.25 -1.54 -6.91
CA ALA A 125 2.67 -2.86 -6.45
C ALA A 125 2.96 -3.81 -7.62
N ALA A 126 2.08 -3.85 -8.62
CA ALA A 126 2.27 -4.69 -9.80
C ALA A 126 3.52 -4.29 -10.62
N LEU A 127 3.86 -3.00 -10.63
CA LEU A 127 5.05 -2.47 -11.32
C LEU A 127 6.35 -2.72 -10.56
N ALA A 128 6.31 -2.77 -9.22
CA ALA A 128 7.48 -3.09 -8.39
C ALA A 128 8.03 -4.49 -8.68
N ILE A 129 7.17 -5.42 -9.13
CA ILE A 129 7.52 -6.81 -9.45
C ILE A 129 7.95 -6.93 -10.92
N ASP A 130 9.25 -6.74 -11.17
CA ASP A 130 9.85 -6.77 -12.51
C ASP A 130 10.19 -8.19 -13.03
N SER A 131 10.89 -8.29 -14.17
CA SER A 131 11.32 -9.58 -14.72
C SER A 131 12.31 -10.31 -13.83
N THR A 132 13.29 -9.60 -13.27
CA THR A 132 14.32 -10.20 -12.40
C THR A 132 13.71 -10.76 -11.12
N THR A 133 12.76 -10.03 -10.52
CA THR A 133 12.02 -10.50 -9.34
C THR A 133 11.25 -11.78 -9.65
N ARG A 134 10.62 -11.87 -10.83
CA ARG A 134 9.86 -13.06 -11.26
C ARG A 134 10.74 -14.26 -11.59
N GLU A 135 11.94 -14.03 -12.09
CA GLU A 135 12.92 -15.09 -12.34
C GLU A 135 13.39 -15.72 -11.02
N VAL A 136 13.69 -14.89 -10.01
CA VAL A 136 14.19 -15.36 -8.71
C VAL A 136 13.07 -15.95 -7.84
N MET A 137 11.92 -15.28 -7.76
CA MET A 137 10.82 -15.66 -6.85
C MET A 137 9.78 -16.58 -7.50
N GLY A 138 9.88 -16.81 -8.81
CA GLY A 138 9.03 -17.73 -9.57
C GLY A 138 7.53 -17.49 -9.36
N ALA A 139 6.80 -18.58 -9.08
CA ALA A 139 5.35 -18.57 -8.91
C ALA A 139 4.85 -17.58 -7.85
N ARG A 140 5.65 -17.30 -6.80
CA ARG A 140 5.25 -16.37 -5.73
C ARG A 140 5.16 -14.93 -6.25
N ALA A 141 6.14 -14.48 -7.02
CA ALA A 141 6.11 -13.15 -7.65
C ALA A 141 4.97 -13.02 -8.67
N TYR A 142 4.74 -14.05 -9.49
CA TYR A 142 3.60 -14.07 -10.42
C TYR A 142 2.26 -13.98 -9.68
N LYS A 143 2.11 -14.73 -8.59
CA LYS A 143 0.88 -14.71 -7.79
C LYS A 143 0.65 -13.36 -7.13
N LEU A 144 1.66 -12.77 -6.48
CA LEU A 144 1.55 -11.46 -5.84
C LEU A 144 1.23 -10.36 -6.87
N ARG A 145 1.90 -10.38 -8.03
CA ARG A 145 1.60 -9.46 -9.13
C ARG A 145 0.19 -9.66 -9.69
N GLY A 146 -0.29 -10.91 -9.73
CA GLY A 146 -1.67 -11.23 -10.08
C GLY A 146 -2.67 -10.58 -9.13
N TRP A 147 -2.43 -10.67 -7.82
CA TRP A 147 -3.25 -9.98 -6.81
C TRP A 147 -3.18 -8.46 -6.94
N ALA A 148 -1.99 -7.90 -7.16
CA ALA A 148 -1.83 -6.47 -7.41
C ALA A 148 -2.66 -6.00 -8.62
N TYR A 149 -2.67 -6.74 -9.73
CA TYR A 149 -3.55 -6.41 -10.85
C TYR A 149 -5.04 -6.62 -10.54
N PHE A 150 -5.38 -7.63 -9.76
CA PHE A 150 -6.75 -7.92 -9.36
C PHE A 150 -7.34 -6.77 -8.52
N GLU A 151 -6.59 -6.30 -7.52
CA GLU A 151 -6.95 -5.15 -6.70
C GLU A 151 -6.98 -3.84 -7.52
N ALA A 152 -6.15 -3.72 -8.55
CA ALA A 152 -6.21 -2.61 -9.50
C ALA A 152 -7.36 -2.70 -10.54
N HIS A 153 -8.24 -3.71 -10.42
CA HIS A 153 -9.31 -4.02 -11.37
C HIS A 153 -8.85 -4.31 -12.82
N ASP A 154 -7.58 -4.69 -13.00
CA ASP A 154 -7.01 -5.12 -14.28
C ASP A 154 -7.08 -6.65 -14.40
N PHE A 155 -8.31 -7.15 -14.50
CA PHE A 155 -8.62 -8.58 -14.46
C PHE A 155 -7.92 -9.40 -15.55
N TRP A 156 -7.69 -8.81 -16.72
CA TRP A 156 -6.98 -9.48 -17.81
C TRP A 156 -5.52 -9.74 -17.46
N ASN A 157 -4.80 -8.73 -16.93
CA ASN A 157 -3.43 -8.92 -16.51
C ASN A 157 -3.36 -9.82 -15.27
N ALA A 158 -4.30 -9.67 -14.32
CA ALA A 158 -4.40 -10.53 -13.14
C ALA A 158 -4.53 -12.01 -13.51
N ALA A 159 -5.49 -12.35 -14.38
CA ALA A 159 -5.74 -13.70 -14.86
C ALA A 159 -4.49 -14.33 -15.49
N ARG A 160 -3.78 -13.56 -16.32
CA ARG A 160 -2.55 -14.01 -16.97
C ARG A 160 -1.43 -14.28 -15.97
N GLU A 161 -1.24 -13.41 -14.98
CA GLU A 161 -0.19 -13.63 -13.97
C GLU A 161 -0.55 -14.80 -13.03
N PHE A 162 -1.82 -15.01 -12.68
CA PHE A 162 -2.25 -16.21 -11.95
C PHE A 162 -2.00 -17.51 -12.72
N SER A 163 -2.26 -17.53 -14.03
CA SER A 163 -1.95 -18.71 -14.86
C SER A 163 -0.44 -19.00 -14.89
N LYS A 164 0.42 -17.96 -15.01
CA LYS A 164 1.88 -18.13 -14.91
C LYS A 164 2.34 -18.63 -13.53
N ALA A 165 1.58 -18.34 -12.48
CA ALA A 165 1.81 -18.88 -11.14
C ALA A 165 1.31 -20.34 -10.96
N GLY A 166 0.81 -20.98 -12.03
CA GLY A 166 0.21 -22.31 -11.99
C GLY A 166 -1.17 -22.35 -11.32
N LYS A 167 -1.86 -21.19 -11.24
CA LYS A 167 -3.20 -21.03 -10.66
C LYS A 167 -4.24 -20.84 -11.75
N ASP A 168 -4.28 -21.76 -12.72
CA ASP A 168 -5.14 -21.63 -13.90
C ASP A 168 -6.63 -21.53 -13.56
N SER A 169 -7.11 -22.24 -12.53
CA SER A 169 -8.51 -22.15 -12.08
C SER A 169 -8.87 -20.74 -11.59
N LEU A 170 -7.99 -20.14 -10.79
CA LEU A 170 -8.14 -18.75 -10.34
C LEU A 170 -8.01 -17.78 -11.51
N GLY A 171 -7.06 -18.04 -12.42
CA GLY A 171 -6.89 -17.24 -13.64
C GLY A 171 -8.14 -17.22 -14.52
N LEU A 172 -8.81 -18.36 -14.70
CA LEU A 172 -10.09 -18.43 -15.43
C LEU A 172 -11.19 -17.64 -14.72
N LEU A 173 -11.37 -17.87 -13.41
CA LEU A 173 -12.38 -17.18 -12.60
C LEU A 173 -12.21 -15.66 -12.63
N VAL A 174 -10.97 -15.18 -12.49
CA VAL A 174 -10.63 -13.75 -12.58
C VAL A 174 -10.80 -13.24 -14.01
N GLY A 175 -10.46 -14.05 -15.03
CA GLY A 175 -10.67 -13.70 -16.42
C GLY A 175 -12.12 -13.38 -16.74
N ASP A 176 -13.05 -14.19 -16.23
CA ASP A 176 -14.50 -14.01 -16.39
C ASP A 176 -15.02 -12.69 -15.79
N LEU A 177 -14.31 -12.11 -14.80
CA LEU A 177 -14.67 -10.79 -14.25
C LEU A 177 -14.51 -9.65 -15.27
N SER A 178 -13.71 -9.85 -16.32
CA SER A 178 -13.55 -8.85 -17.39
C SER A 178 -14.87 -8.58 -18.14
N ASP A 179 -15.82 -9.52 -18.08
CA ASP A 179 -17.14 -9.40 -18.71
C ASP A 179 -18.19 -8.73 -17.82
N VAL A 180 -17.83 -8.37 -16.58
CA VAL A 180 -18.74 -7.69 -15.65
C VAL A 180 -19.14 -6.33 -16.21
N LYS A 181 -20.44 -6.18 -16.47
CA LYS A 181 -20.99 -4.95 -17.06
C LYS A 181 -21.04 -3.83 -16.03
N LEU A 182 -20.09 -2.91 -16.13
CA LEU A 182 -20.07 -1.67 -15.38
C LEU A 182 -20.90 -0.58 -16.07
N LYS A 183 -21.50 0.30 -15.27
CA LYS A 183 -22.21 1.48 -15.73
C LYS A 183 -21.21 2.58 -16.07
N ASN A 184 -21.56 3.42 -17.04
CA ASN A 184 -20.74 4.57 -17.42
C ASN A 184 -21.24 5.82 -16.68
N PRO A 185 -20.44 6.44 -15.79
CA PRO A 185 -20.84 7.64 -15.06
C PRO A 185 -21.14 8.84 -15.95
N ARG A 186 -20.44 8.95 -17.09
CA ARG A 186 -20.72 10.01 -18.09
C ARG A 186 -22.08 9.78 -18.74
N THR A 187 -22.43 8.54 -19.05
CA THR A 187 -23.76 8.21 -19.59
C THR A 187 -24.86 8.53 -18.57
N ALA A 188 -24.66 8.18 -17.29
CA ALA A 188 -25.60 8.55 -16.22
C ALA A 188 -25.81 10.07 -16.15
N ARG A 189 -24.72 10.84 -16.20
CA ARG A 189 -24.76 12.31 -16.23
C ARG A 189 -25.49 12.86 -17.45
N TRP A 190 -25.25 12.32 -18.63
CA TRP A 190 -25.94 12.74 -19.87
C TRP A 190 -27.43 12.41 -19.84
N LEU A 191 -27.82 11.24 -19.34
CA LEU A 191 -29.22 10.86 -19.19
C LEU A 191 -29.96 11.80 -18.22
N SER A 192 -29.26 12.37 -17.23
CA SER A 192 -29.83 13.34 -16.28
C SER A 192 -30.24 14.66 -16.91
N LEU A 193 -29.99 14.88 -18.21
CA LEU A 193 -30.61 15.98 -18.93
C LEU A 193 -32.14 15.90 -18.88
N ILE A 194 -32.68 14.68 -18.82
CA ILE A 194 -34.06 14.43 -18.45
C ILE A 194 -34.07 14.14 -16.94
N PRO A 195 -34.70 14.99 -16.11
CA PRO A 195 -34.69 14.82 -14.67
C PRO A 195 -35.06 13.40 -14.24
N GLY A 196 -34.17 12.77 -13.48
CA GLY A 196 -34.35 11.45 -12.89
C GLY A 196 -33.91 10.25 -13.72
N TRP A 197 -33.62 10.42 -15.02
CA TRP A 197 -33.22 9.31 -15.89
C TRP A 197 -31.82 8.81 -15.59
N GLY A 198 -30.89 9.70 -15.26
CA GLY A 198 -29.52 9.31 -14.90
C GLY A 198 -29.46 8.54 -13.59
N GLU A 199 -30.21 8.96 -12.57
CA GLU A 199 -30.31 8.27 -11.28
C GLU A 199 -30.98 6.91 -11.45
N THR A 200 -32.03 6.83 -12.28
CA THR A 200 -32.69 5.54 -12.60
C THR A 200 -31.73 4.60 -13.31
N TYR A 201 -31.00 5.09 -14.31
CA TYR A 201 -29.92 4.33 -14.97
C TYR A 201 -28.88 3.85 -13.96
N ALA A 202 -28.48 4.69 -13.01
CA ALA A 202 -27.56 4.33 -11.93
C ALA A 202 -28.14 3.31 -10.92
N GLY A 203 -29.42 2.95 -11.03
CA GLY A 203 -30.07 1.96 -10.17
C GLY A 203 -30.71 2.56 -8.92
N LYS A 204 -31.03 3.86 -8.94
CA LYS A 204 -31.63 4.62 -7.84
C LYS A 204 -32.97 5.23 -8.28
N PRO A 205 -34.00 4.43 -8.60
CA PRO A 205 -35.26 4.92 -9.19
C PRO A 205 -36.02 5.89 -8.27
N LEU A 206 -35.97 5.71 -6.95
CA LEU A 206 -36.61 6.62 -6.00
C LEU A 206 -35.97 8.02 -6.02
N PHE A 207 -34.64 8.09 -6.13
CA PHE A 207 -33.93 9.35 -6.32
C PHE A 207 -34.25 9.97 -7.69
N GLY A 208 -34.41 9.13 -8.72
CA GLY A 208 -34.86 9.59 -10.02
C GLY A 208 -36.25 10.23 -9.98
N LEU A 209 -37.21 9.60 -9.29
CA LEU A 209 -38.54 10.16 -9.08
C LEU A 209 -38.50 11.48 -8.33
N TRP A 210 -37.67 11.57 -7.28
CA TRP A 210 -37.51 12.81 -6.52
C TRP A 210 -36.94 13.94 -7.39
N ALA A 211 -35.91 13.66 -8.18
CA ALA A 211 -35.34 14.64 -9.11
C ALA A 211 -36.38 15.11 -10.12
N LEU A 212 -37.21 14.21 -10.65
CA LEU A 212 -38.31 14.56 -11.54
C LEU A 212 -39.32 15.49 -10.86
N LEU A 213 -39.78 15.16 -9.65
CA LEU A 213 -40.78 15.95 -8.91
C LEU A 213 -40.27 17.35 -8.57
N VAL A 214 -39.03 17.48 -8.08
CA VAL A 214 -38.44 18.78 -7.73
C VAL A 214 -38.27 19.64 -8.98
N ASN A 215 -37.69 19.11 -10.05
CA ASN A 215 -37.50 19.88 -11.28
C ASN A 215 -38.84 20.26 -11.94
N ALA A 216 -39.84 19.38 -11.88
CA ALA A 216 -41.19 19.69 -12.37
C ALA A 216 -41.86 20.79 -11.54
N GLY A 217 -41.72 20.75 -10.20
CA GLY A 217 -42.20 21.79 -9.30
C GLY A 217 -41.55 23.14 -9.55
N ASP A 218 -40.22 23.18 -9.66
CA ASP A 218 -39.48 24.42 -9.97
C ASP A 218 -39.87 24.97 -11.34
N THR A 219 -39.98 24.10 -12.36
CA THR A 219 -40.41 24.51 -13.70
C THR A 219 -41.83 25.07 -13.68
N TYR A 220 -42.75 24.47 -12.93
CA TYR A 220 -44.10 24.98 -12.75
C TYR A 220 -44.10 26.38 -12.13
N LEU A 221 -43.35 26.60 -11.03
CA LEU A 221 -43.25 27.91 -10.38
C LEU A 221 -42.68 29.00 -11.30
N ILE A 222 -41.70 28.66 -12.13
CA ILE A 222 -41.14 29.58 -13.12
C ILE A 222 -42.19 29.96 -14.17
N VAL A 223 -42.89 28.97 -14.74
CA VAL A 223 -43.92 29.19 -15.77
C VAL A 223 -45.09 29.99 -15.21
N ASP A 224 -45.57 29.66 -14.01
CA ASP A 224 -46.62 30.38 -13.29
C ASP A 224 -46.24 31.85 -13.07
N GLY A 225 -45.03 32.10 -12.56
CA GLY A 225 -44.51 33.45 -12.37
C GLY A 225 -44.42 34.26 -13.67
N ILE A 226 -44.07 33.62 -14.79
CA ILE A 226 -44.03 34.27 -16.10
C ILE A 226 -45.44 34.66 -16.58
N ILE A 227 -46.42 33.75 -16.45
CA ILE A 227 -47.82 33.99 -16.85
C ILE A 227 -48.42 35.16 -16.06
N ASP A 228 -48.14 35.22 -14.75
CA ASP A 228 -48.60 36.27 -13.85
C ASP A 228 -47.75 37.55 -13.91
N LYS A 229 -46.78 37.63 -14.82
CA LYS A 229 -45.84 38.78 -14.98
C LYS A 229 -44.99 39.07 -13.73
N ARG A 230 -44.81 38.09 -12.84
CA ARG A 230 -43.90 38.11 -11.68
C ARG A 230 -42.49 37.68 -12.10
N TYR A 231 -41.87 38.44 -13.01
CA TYR A 231 -40.60 38.08 -13.62
C TYR A 231 -39.43 37.98 -12.63
N LEU A 232 -39.41 38.82 -11.60
CA LEU A 232 -38.38 38.77 -10.57
C LEU A 232 -38.45 37.45 -9.80
N ASP A 233 -39.64 37.04 -9.39
CA ASP A 233 -39.86 35.77 -8.68
C ASP A 233 -39.42 34.58 -9.55
N ALA A 234 -39.85 34.55 -10.82
CA ALA A 234 -39.46 33.50 -11.76
C ALA A 234 -37.94 33.45 -11.97
N PHE A 235 -37.28 34.61 -12.07
CA PHE A 235 -35.83 34.70 -12.20
C PHE A 235 -35.10 34.19 -10.96
N LEU A 236 -35.61 34.51 -9.76
CA LEU A 236 -35.04 34.04 -8.50
C LEU A 236 -35.19 32.52 -8.36
N VAL A 237 -36.38 31.96 -8.67
CA VAL A 237 -36.60 30.51 -8.66
C VAL A 237 -35.67 29.81 -9.64
N TYR A 238 -35.54 30.33 -10.87
CA TYR A 238 -34.62 29.78 -11.86
C TYR A 238 -33.17 29.78 -11.36
N THR A 239 -32.69 30.93 -10.87
CA THR A 239 -31.29 31.12 -10.49
C THR A 239 -30.92 30.32 -9.25
N PHE A 240 -31.77 30.28 -8.23
CA PHE A 240 -31.44 29.69 -6.94
C PHE A 240 -31.93 28.26 -6.74
N LEU A 241 -33.08 27.90 -7.31
CA LEU A 241 -33.67 26.56 -7.14
C LEU A 241 -33.38 25.69 -8.36
N TRP A 242 -33.86 26.09 -9.53
CA TRP A 242 -33.80 25.25 -10.73
C TRP A 242 -32.36 24.90 -11.11
N GLN A 243 -31.46 25.89 -11.21
CA GLN A 243 -30.04 25.62 -11.54
C GLN A 243 -29.37 24.71 -10.51
N ARG A 244 -29.66 24.92 -9.22
CA ARG A 244 -29.08 24.13 -8.12
C ARG A 244 -29.53 22.68 -8.18
N PHE A 245 -30.83 22.43 -8.27
CA PHE A 245 -31.36 21.06 -8.27
C PHE A 245 -31.05 20.32 -9.56
N TYR A 246 -31.07 21.01 -10.71
CA TYR A 246 -30.73 20.40 -11.99
C TYR A 246 -29.25 20.00 -12.06
N ALA A 247 -28.32 20.90 -11.72
CA ALA A 247 -26.89 20.58 -11.69
C ALA A 247 -26.55 19.52 -10.61
N GLY A 248 -27.24 19.57 -9.46
CA GLY A 248 -27.13 18.58 -8.41
C GLY A 248 -27.53 17.18 -8.87
N SER A 249 -28.67 17.05 -9.55
CA SER A 249 -29.14 15.79 -10.15
C SER A 249 -28.11 15.18 -11.10
N MET A 250 -27.54 15.97 -12.00
CA MET A 250 -26.49 15.49 -12.93
C MET A 250 -25.24 14.96 -12.20
N THR A 251 -24.84 15.62 -11.12
CA THR A 251 -23.67 15.23 -10.32
C THR A 251 -23.97 13.94 -9.54
N ASN A 252 -25.15 13.87 -8.91
CA ASN A 252 -25.60 12.71 -8.17
C ASN A 252 -25.73 11.47 -9.04
N ALA A 253 -26.27 11.59 -10.25
CA ALA A 253 -26.38 10.46 -11.18
C ALA A 253 -25.01 9.86 -11.55
N SER A 254 -24.01 10.72 -11.76
CA SER A 254 -22.63 10.27 -11.98
C SER A 254 -22.09 9.53 -10.76
N GLN A 255 -22.28 10.09 -9.55
CA GLN A 255 -21.83 9.48 -8.31
C GLN A 255 -22.50 8.13 -8.04
N PHE A 256 -23.81 8.04 -8.24
CA PHE A 256 -24.55 6.79 -8.10
C PHE A 256 -24.09 5.69 -9.07
N ALA A 257 -23.62 6.07 -10.26
CA ALA A 257 -23.03 5.11 -11.20
C ALA A 257 -21.67 4.58 -10.70
N TYR A 258 -20.83 5.45 -10.11
CA TYR A 258 -19.59 5.02 -9.44
C TYR A 258 -19.87 4.06 -8.30
N GLU A 259 -20.75 4.42 -7.37
CA GLU A 259 -21.14 3.56 -6.24
C GLU A 259 -21.76 2.23 -6.70
N TRP A 260 -22.52 2.23 -7.80
CA TRP A 260 -23.07 1.00 -8.35
C TRP A 260 -21.97 0.09 -8.88
N ASN A 261 -20.98 0.64 -9.57
CA ASN A 261 -19.84 -0.12 -10.09
C ASN A 261 -19.02 -0.70 -8.95
N GLU A 262 -18.69 0.12 -7.96
CA GLU A 262 -17.94 -0.29 -6.77
C GLU A 262 -18.64 -1.45 -6.06
N ARG A 263 -19.92 -1.30 -5.71
CA ARG A 263 -20.70 -2.40 -5.10
C ARG A 263 -20.71 -3.66 -5.96
N LYS A 264 -20.85 -3.52 -7.29
CA LYS A 264 -20.88 -4.66 -8.20
C LYS A 264 -19.54 -5.37 -8.27
N LEU A 265 -18.44 -4.62 -8.24
CA LEU A 265 -17.07 -5.16 -8.19
C LEU A 265 -16.82 -5.86 -6.86
N THR A 266 -17.13 -5.23 -5.74
CA THR A 266 -17.05 -5.85 -4.41
C THR A 266 -17.84 -7.16 -4.35
N GLU A 267 -19.09 -7.18 -4.82
CA GLU A 267 -19.94 -8.39 -4.84
C GLU A 267 -19.32 -9.57 -5.60
N VAL A 268 -18.58 -9.30 -6.69
CA VAL A 268 -17.95 -10.36 -7.51
C VAL A 268 -16.52 -10.69 -7.09
N MET A 269 -15.81 -9.74 -6.46
CA MET A 269 -14.42 -9.91 -6.04
C MET A 269 -14.31 -10.54 -4.66
N ASP A 270 -15.20 -10.19 -3.72
CA ASP A 270 -15.12 -10.67 -2.35
C ASP A 270 -15.17 -12.20 -2.23
N PRO A 271 -16.03 -12.94 -2.96
CA PRO A 271 -15.98 -14.40 -2.93
C PRO A 271 -14.62 -14.97 -3.36
N ILE A 272 -13.95 -14.33 -4.32
CA ILE A 272 -12.61 -14.74 -4.78
C ILE A 272 -11.57 -14.41 -3.70
N ARG A 273 -11.68 -13.26 -3.03
CA ARG A 273 -10.81 -12.89 -1.91
C ARG A 273 -11.00 -13.83 -0.72
N GLU A 274 -12.22 -14.23 -0.41
CA GLU A 274 -12.51 -15.17 0.68
C GLU A 274 -12.03 -16.59 0.34
N GLU A 275 -12.24 -17.06 -0.89
CA GLU A 275 -11.85 -18.41 -1.30
C GLU A 275 -10.33 -18.55 -1.55
N PHE A 276 -9.68 -17.52 -2.09
CA PHE A 276 -8.28 -17.59 -2.54
C PHE A 276 -7.34 -16.56 -1.90
N GLY A 277 -7.89 -15.49 -1.32
CA GLY A 277 -7.18 -14.30 -0.85
C GLY A 277 -6.66 -14.36 0.59
N GLU A 278 -7.07 -15.32 1.42
CA GLU A 278 -6.43 -15.61 2.72
C GLU A 278 -4.99 -16.16 2.59
N SER A 279 -4.32 -15.94 1.46
CA SER A 279 -2.95 -16.41 1.32
C SER A 279 -2.00 -15.54 2.13
N LYS A 280 -1.16 -16.19 2.94
CA LYS A 280 0.06 -15.64 3.58
C LYS A 280 0.92 -14.76 2.66
N ASP A 281 0.72 -14.82 1.35
CA ASP A 281 1.42 -14.03 0.35
C ASP A 281 1.01 -12.54 0.33
N LEU A 282 -0.13 -12.18 0.92
CA LEU A 282 -0.62 -10.78 1.01
C LEU A 282 -0.39 -10.16 2.39
N THR A 283 0.17 -10.92 3.34
CA THR A 283 0.50 -10.43 4.67
C THR A 283 2.00 -10.48 4.86
N LEU A 284 2.61 -9.36 5.24
CA LEU A 284 4.03 -9.33 5.53
C LEU A 284 4.29 -9.36 7.04
N ASP A 285 4.72 -10.51 7.53
CA ASP A 285 5.27 -10.72 8.87
C ASP A 285 6.75 -11.14 8.80
N LEU A 286 7.42 -11.23 9.96
CA LEU A 286 8.83 -11.63 10.00
C LEU A 286 9.06 -13.05 9.47
N GLN A 287 8.14 -13.98 9.70
CA GLN A 287 8.27 -15.34 9.20
C GLN A 287 8.28 -15.37 7.66
N THR A 288 7.33 -14.66 7.04
CA THR A 288 7.22 -14.50 5.59
C THR A 288 8.47 -13.83 5.03
N LEU A 289 8.99 -12.81 5.71
CA LEU A 289 10.22 -12.14 5.32
C LEU A 289 11.43 -13.10 5.34
N HIS A 290 11.57 -13.91 6.40
CA HIS A 290 12.59 -14.96 6.49
C HIS A 290 12.49 -16.00 5.36
N GLU A 291 11.27 -16.40 4.99
CA GLU A 291 11.06 -17.33 3.86
C GLU A 291 11.49 -16.72 2.52
N LEU A 292 11.13 -15.46 2.25
CA LEU A 292 11.52 -14.76 1.04
C LEU A 292 13.04 -14.62 0.93
N TYR A 293 13.67 -14.23 2.03
CA TYR A 293 15.12 -14.12 2.13
C TYR A 293 15.82 -15.45 1.85
N ARG A 294 15.29 -16.55 2.42
CA ARG A 294 15.83 -17.89 2.19
C ARG A 294 15.75 -18.27 0.71
N ILE A 295 14.62 -18.03 0.04
CA ILE A 295 14.47 -18.32 -1.40
C ILE A 295 15.53 -17.56 -2.20
N GLU A 296 15.70 -16.26 -1.94
CA GLU A 296 16.68 -15.45 -2.65
C GLU A 296 18.13 -15.90 -2.40
N SER A 297 18.50 -16.27 -1.18
CA SER A 297 19.85 -16.82 -0.91
C SER A 297 20.12 -18.09 -1.72
N THR A 298 19.18 -19.02 -1.76
CA THR A 298 19.37 -20.32 -2.42
C THR A 298 19.55 -20.25 -3.94
N VAL A 299 19.10 -19.16 -4.57
CA VAL A 299 19.24 -18.95 -6.02
C VAL A 299 20.60 -18.33 -6.36
N ARG A 300 21.27 -17.69 -5.39
CA ARG A 300 22.55 -17.00 -5.59
C ARG A 300 23.78 -17.89 -5.33
N ASP A 301 23.62 -18.96 -4.55
CA ASP A 301 24.64 -19.99 -4.29
C ASP A 301 24.75 -21.02 -5.43
#